data_AF-A0A0D8HCK2-F1
#
_entry.id   AF-A0A0D8HCK2-F1
#
_cell.length_a   1.000
_cell.length_b   1.000
_cell.length_c   1.000
_cell.angle_alpha   90.00
_cell.angle_beta   90.00
_cell.angle_gamma   90.00
#
_symmetry.space_group_name_H-M   'P 1'
#
loop_
_entity.id
_entity.type
_entity.pdbx_description
1 polymer ?
#
loop_
_entity_poly.entity_id
_entity_poly.type
_entity_poly.pdbx_seq_one_letter_code
_entity_poly.pdbx_strand_id
1 'polypeptide(L)'
;MSISNGAPTHCFMEVIKDTTAKSFKDVFVRRLDSNTKLISDGNPSYGVCARDLGLAHSITLSKDEQAHVTFKWLNILIGNCKKFIDGTYHGREEHKQLYLEEFAYRFNRRHFEMSLVERLLNTCVFASPHPLLRESDSKMALAYET
;
A
#
# COMPACT_ATOMS: atom_id res chain seq x y z
N MET A 1 -0.22 -2.69 -7.37
CA MET A 1 -0.86 -1.62 -8.19
C MET A 1 -1.56 -2.28 -9.35
N SER A 2 -2.77 -1.84 -9.68
CA SER A 2 -3.48 -2.24 -10.89
C SER A 2 -3.31 -1.18 -11.98
N ILE A 3 -3.23 -1.63 -13.23
CA ILE A 3 -3.13 -0.77 -14.41
C ILE A 3 -4.29 -1.12 -15.33
N SER A 4 -4.98 -0.10 -15.85
CA SER A 4 -6.02 -0.24 -16.87
C SER A 4 -5.85 0.87 -17.91
N ASN A 5 -6.06 0.56 -19.20
CA ASN A 5 -5.89 1.50 -20.31
C ASN A 5 -4.55 2.26 -20.28
N GLY A 6 -3.47 1.58 -19.88
CA GLY A 6 -2.13 2.15 -19.82
C GLY A 6 -1.88 3.14 -18.66
N ALA A 7 -2.82 3.29 -17.73
CA ALA A 7 -2.72 4.18 -16.58
C ALA A 7 -2.98 3.43 -15.25
N PRO A 8 -2.35 3.85 -14.15
CA PRO A 8 -2.56 3.21 -12.86
C PRO A 8 -3.95 3.58 -12.32
N THR A 9 -4.72 2.58 -11.89
CA THR A 9 -6.08 2.78 -11.38
C THR A 9 -6.11 2.76 -9.86
N HIS A 10 -5.60 1.68 -9.27
CA HIS A 10 -5.56 1.48 -7.83
C HIS A 10 -4.17 1.04 -7.36
N CYS A 11 -3.84 1.39 -6.13
CA CYS A 11 -2.71 0.86 -5.41
C CYS A 11 -3.12 0.42 -4.00
N PHE A 12 -2.34 -0.50 -3.46
CA PHE A 12 -2.27 -0.75 -2.03
C PHE A 12 -0.79 -0.78 -1.66
N MET A 13 -0.52 -0.47 -0.40
CA MET A 13 0.81 -0.47 0.18
C MET A 13 0.70 -1.04 1.60
N GLU A 14 1.63 -1.91 1.96
CA GLU A 14 1.60 -2.59 3.25
C GLU A 14 3.03 -2.73 3.76
N VAL A 15 3.24 -2.37 5.02
CA VAL A 15 4.50 -2.57 5.72
C VAL A 15 4.66 -4.07 5.95
N ILE A 16 5.68 -4.65 5.33
CA ILE A 16 6.07 -6.04 5.51
C ILE A 16 7.21 -6.12 6.52
N LYS A 17 7.22 -7.20 7.32
CA LYS A 17 8.26 -7.43 8.32
C LYS A 17 9.62 -7.72 7.69
N ASP A 18 9.60 -8.52 6.63
CA ASP A 18 10.79 -8.96 5.90
C ASP A 18 10.43 -9.30 4.45
N THR A 19 11.44 -9.59 3.63
CA THR A 19 11.30 -9.91 2.21
C THR A 19 11.16 -11.42 1.94
N THR A 20 10.70 -12.18 2.93
CA THR A 20 10.48 -13.63 2.76
C THR A 20 9.22 -13.92 1.97
N ALA A 21 9.18 -15.08 1.30
CA ALA A 21 7.98 -15.55 0.61
C ALA A 21 6.78 -15.67 1.54
N LYS A 22 6.99 -16.06 2.81
CA LYS A 22 5.91 -16.14 3.80
C LYS A 22 5.24 -14.77 4.02
N SER A 23 6.04 -13.74 4.29
CA SER A 23 5.54 -12.38 4.51
C SER A 23 4.78 -11.83 3.29
N PHE A 24 5.28 -12.07 2.08
CA PHE A 24 4.57 -11.67 0.86
C PHE A 24 3.28 -12.46 0.63
N LYS A 25 3.30 -13.78 0.84
CA LYS A 25 2.15 -14.66 0.63
C LYS A 25 0.97 -14.24 1.51
N ASP A 26 1.23 -13.90 2.77
CA ASP A 26 0.21 -13.42 3.70
C ASP A 26 -0.50 -12.18 3.13
N VAL A 27 0.26 -11.23 2.56
CA VAL A 27 -0.31 -10.04 1.91
C VAL A 27 -1.06 -10.41 0.63
N PHE A 28 -0.47 -11.27 -0.21
CA PHE A 28 -1.01 -11.58 -1.54
C PHE A 28 -2.36 -12.29 -1.45
N VAL A 29 -2.52 -13.24 -0.51
CA VAL A 29 -3.80 -13.93 -0.29
C VAL A 29 -4.92 -12.98 0.11
N ARG A 30 -4.60 -11.89 0.83
CA ARG A 30 -5.59 -10.89 1.26
C ARG A 30 -5.92 -9.84 0.20
N ARG A 31 -4.99 -9.58 -0.72
CA ARG A 31 -5.01 -8.38 -1.58
C ARG A 31 -5.11 -8.65 -3.07
N LEU A 32 -4.76 -9.86 -3.52
CA LEU A 32 -4.74 -10.21 -4.93
C LEU A 32 -5.86 -11.19 -5.26
N ASP A 33 -6.55 -10.93 -6.35
CA ASP A 33 -7.49 -11.88 -6.93
C ASP A 33 -6.74 -13.02 -7.62
N SER A 34 -7.35 -14.20 -7.69
CA SER A 34 -6.74 -15.42 -8.27
C SER A 34 -6.39 -15.30 -9.76
N ASN A 35 -6.99 -14.34 -10.47
CA ASN A 35 -6.70 -14.06 -11.88
C ASN A 35 -5.63 -12.96 -12.08
N THR A 36 -4.99 -12.49 -11.00
CA THR A 36 -3.97 -11.44 -11.07
C THR A 36 -2.72 -11.94 -11.80
N LYS A 37 -2.23 -11.14 -12.77
CA LYS A 37 -0.87 -11.30 -13.32
C LYS A 37 0.12 -10.51 -12.47
N LEU A 38 1.02 -11.20 -11.79
CA LEU A 38 2.10 -10.61 -11.02
C LEU A 38 3.24 -10.18 -11.96
N ILE A 39 3.72 -8.94 -11.81
CA ILE A 39 4.92 -8.42 -12.47
C ILE A 39 5.89 -7.95 -11.39
N SER A 40 7.13 -8.42 -11.41
CA SER A 40 8.11 -8.13 -10.34
C SER A 40 9.54 -7.93 -10.85
N ASP A 41 10.37 -7.33 -10.01
CA ASP A 41 11.79 -7.00 -10.25
C ASP A 41 12.77 -8.19 -10.12
N GLY A 42 12.27 -9.39 -9.82
CA GLY A 42 13.06 -10.62 -9.77
C GLY A 42 13.47 -11.08 -8.38
N ASN A 43 12.93 -10.50 -7.31
CA ASN A 43 13.07 -11.11 -5.98
C ASN A 43 12.51 -12.56 -5.98
N PRO A 44 13.30 -13.58 -5.60
CA PRO A 44 12.87 -14.98 -5.66
C PRO A 44 11.61 -15.29 -4.86
N SER A 45 11.36 -14.56 -3.77
CA SER A 45 10.19 -14.73 -2.91
C SER A 45 8.88 -14.51 -3.67
N TYR A 46 8.85 -13.59 -4.65
CA TYR A 46 7.67 -13.39 -5.50
C TYR A 46 7.37 -14.59 -6.38
N GLY A 47 8.41 -15.25 -6.92
CA GLY A 47 8.25 -16.46 -7.74
C GLY A 47 7.71 -17.65 -6.94
N VAL A 48 8.15 -17.79 -5.68
CA VAL A 48 7.58 -18.77 -4.75
C VAL A 48 6.09 -18.48 -4.51
N CYS A 49 5.74 -17.24 -4.18
CA CYS A 49 4.35 -16.85 -3.94
C CYS A 49 3.46 -17.09 -5.17
N ALA A 50 3.93 -16.71 -6.36
CA ALA A 50 3.17 -16.89 -7.59
C ALA A 50 2.89 -18.37 -7.87
N ARG A 51 3.89 -19.24 -7.68
CA ARG A 51 3.71 -20.69 -7.84
C ARG A 51 2.70 -21.25 -6.84
N ASP A 52 2.85 -20.90 -5.57
CA ASP A 52 1.99 -21.37 -4.49
C ASP A 52 0.53 -20.93 -4.64
N LEU A 53 0.32 -19.74 -5.22
CA LEU A 53 -1.00 -19.15 -5.40
C LEU A 53 -1.58 -19.37 -6.81
N GLY A 54 -0.84 -20.03 -7.71
CA GLY A 54 -1.26 -20.27 -9.09
C GLY A 54 -1.38 -18.98 -9.93
N LEU A 55 -0.65 -17.93 -9.59
CA LEU A 55 -0.69 -16.65 -10.30
C LEU A 55 0.23 -16.66 -11.53
N ALA A 56 -0.23 -16.06 -12.62
CA ALA A 56 0.63 -15.79 -13.76
C ALA A 56 1.73 -14.80 -13.32
N HIS A 57 3.00 -15.11 -13.59
CA HIS A 57 4.13 -14.30 -13.12
C HIS A 57 5.06 -13.92 -14.28
N SER A 58 5.39 -12.64 -14.36
CA SER A 58 6.39 -12.11 -15.28
C SER A 58 7.48 -11.38 -14.49
N ILE A 59 8.72 -11.69 -14.80
CA ILE A 59 9.89 -11.06 -14.17
C ILE A 59 10.50 -10.09 -15.17
N THR A 60 10.79 -8.88 -14.71
CA THR A 60 11.55 -7.88 -15.46
C THR A 60 12.64 -7.37 -14.53
N LEU A 61 13.89 -7.63 -14.88
CA LEU A 61 15.03 -7.26 -14.06
C LEU A 61 15.42 -5.81 -14.34
N SER A 62 16.05 -5.14 -13.38
CA SER A 62 16.51 -3.75 -13.54
C SER A 62 17.50 -3.55 -14.69
N LYS A 63 18.20 -4.62 -15.10
CA LYS A 63 19.14 -4.62 -16.24
C LYS A 63 18.45 -4.78 -17.60
N ASP A 64 17.17 -5.15 -17.61
CA ASP A 64 16.44 -5.34 -18.85
C ASP A 64 16.13 -3.97 -19.45
N GLU A 65 16.32 -3.83 -20.76
CA GLU A 65 16.11 -2.57 -21.46
C GLU A 65 14.70 -2.00 -21.23
N GLN A 66 13.69 -2.88 -21.18
CA GLN A 66 12.29 -2.54 -20.98
C GLN A 66 11.88 -2.28 -19.51
N ALA A 67 12.80 -2.37 -18.54
CA ALA A 67 12.47 -2.20 -17.12
C ALA A 67 11.86 -0.82 -16.82
N HIS A 68 12.41 0.22 -17.44
CA HIS A 68 11.94 1.60 -17.27
C HIS A 68 10.51 1.80 -17.81
N VAL A 69 10.14 1.06 -18.86
CA VAL A 69 8.78 1.06 -19.42
C VAL A 69 7.84 0.28 -18.50
N THR A 70 8.24 -0.94 -18.13
CA THR A 70 7.46 -1.87 -17.32
C THR A 70 7.09 -1.28 -15.96
N PHE A 71 8.06 -0.64 -15.29
CA PHE A 71 7.88 -0.08 -13.96
C PHE A 71 7.67 1.44 -13.94
N LYS A 72 7.43 2.08 -15.09
CA LYS A 72 7.23 3.54 -15.20
C LYS A 72 6.27 4.08 -14.13
N TRP A 73 5.06 3.53 -14.09
CA TRP A 73 4.03 3.99 -13.17
C TRP A 73 4.32 3.60 -11.72
N LEU A 74 4.90 2.43 -11.49
CA LEU A 74 5.31 2.00 -10.16
C LEU A 74 6.35 2.96 -9.56
N ASN A 75 7.36 3.33 -10.35
CA ASN A 75 8.40 4.27 -9.93
C ASN A 75 7.83 5.67 -9.65
N ILE A 76 6.91 6.14 -10.50
CA ILE A 76 6.20 7.42 -10.27
C ILE A 76 5.38 7.35 -8.97
N LEU A 77 4.63 6.26 -8.75
CA LEU A 77 3.83 6.08 -7.53
C LEU A 77 4.71 6.08 -6.27
N ILE A 78 5.82 5.35 -6.28
CA ILE A 78 6.78 5.30 -5.18
C ILE A 78 7.37 6.70 -4.93
N GLY A 79 7.76 7.41 -5.99
CA GLY A 79 8.28 8.79 -5.88
C GLY A 79 7.26 9.75 -5.29
N ASN A 80 6.00 9.66 -5.70
CA ASN A 80 4.91 10.48 -5.16
C ASN A 80 4.62 10.15 -3.70
N CYS A 81 4.67 8.87 -3.32
CA CYS A 81 4.49 8.45 -1.93
C CYS A 81 5.60 9.01 -1.02
N LYS A 82 6.86 8.96 -1.47
CA LYS A 82 7.99 9.54 -0.73
C LYS A 82 7.79 11.04 -0.53
N LYS A 83 7.51 11.78 -1.60
CA LYS A 83 7.24 13.22 -1.54
C LYS A 83 6.06 13.57 -0.64
N PHE A 84 5.01 12.74 -0.64
CA PHE A 84 3.86 12.92 0.24
C PHE A 84 4.27 12.76 1.72
N ILE A 85 5.03 11.72 2.04
CA ILE A 85 5.53 11.49 3.41
C ILE A 85 6.47 12.63 3.83
N ASP A 86 7.42 13.01 2.99
CA ASP A 86 8.36 14.09 3.26
C ASP A 86 7.66 15.45 3.42
N GLY A 87 6.64 15.72 2.61
CA GLY A 87 5.92 17.01 2.62
C GLY A 87 4.88 17.13 3.73
N THR A 88 4.02 16.12 3.89
CA THR A 88 2.90 16.15 4.85
C THR A 88 3.33 15.78 6.26
N TYR A 89 4.24 14.81 6.38
CA TYR A 89 4.69 14.30 7.67
C TYR A 89 6.09 14.77 8.04
N HIS A 90 6.71 15.64 7.23
CA HIS A 90 8.09 16.10 7.45
C HIS A 90 9.09 14.95 7.63
N GLY A 91 8.86 13.84 6.91
CA GLY A 91 9.69 12.63 6.98
C GLY A 91 9.52 11.82 8.27
N ARG A 92 8.48 12.07 9.08
CA ARG A 92 8.20 11.26 10.28
C ARG A 92 7.84 9.82 9.91
N GLU A 93 8.19 8.90 10.79
CA GLU A 93 8.01 7.46 10.60
C GLU A 93 7.19 6.77 11.71
N GLU A 94 6.50 7.55 12.55
CA GLU A 94 5.77 7.06 13.74
C GLU A 94 4.64 6.08 13.38
N HIS A 95 3.90 6.35 12.29
CA HIS A 95 2.74 5.56 11.88
C HIS A 95 2.84 5.10 10.42
N LYS A 96 3.94 4.42 10.08
CA LYS A 96 4.27 3.99 8.69
C LYS A 96 3.07 3.42 7.93
N GLN A 97 2.36 2.46 8.51
CA GLN A 97 1.22 1.83 7.85
C GLN A 97 0.08 2.82 7.58
N LEU A 98 -0.26 3.68 8.55
CA LEU A 98 -1.30 4.71 8.37
C LEU A 98 -0.93 5.73 7.29
N TYR A 99 0.34 6.14 7.22
CA TYR A 99 0.81 7.08 6.21
C TYR A 99 0.69 6.50 4.80
N LEU A 100 1.03 5.20 4.64
CA LEU A 100 0.87 4.48 3.39
C LEU A 100 -0.61 4.28 3.02
N GLU A 101 -1.47 4.02 4.00
CA GLU A 101 -2.91 3.86 3.80
C GLU A 101 -3.58 5.17 3.40
N GLU A 102 -3.20 6.30 4.00
CA GLU A 102 -3.70 7.61 3.58
C GLU A 102 -3.26 7.93 2.15
N PHE A 103 -2.00 7.67 1.81
CA PHE A 103 -1.52 7.85 0.44
C PHE A 103 -2.33 7.00 -0.55
N ALA A 104 -2.53 5.71 -0.25
CA ALA A 104 -3.33 4.81 -1.09
C ALA A 104 -4.79 5.27 -1.18
N TYR A 105 -5.38 5.73 -0.08
CA TYR A 105 -6.75 6.26 -0.03
C TYR A 105 -6.90 7.47 -0.99
N ARG A 106 -5.99 8.44 -0.90
CA ARG A 106 -5.92 9.62 -1.77
C ARG A 106 -5.71 9.23 -3.23
N PHE A 107 -4.75 8.34 -3.51
CA PHE A 107 -4.43 7.91 -4.87
C PHE A 107 -5.61 7.20 -5.56
N ASN A 108 -6.25 6.26 -4.84
CA ASN A 108 -7.37 5.49 -5.35
C ASN A 108 -8.62 6.35 -5.58
N ARG A 109 -8.71 7.50 -4.92
CA ARG A 109 -9.86 8.43 -5.01
C ARG A 109 -9.51 9.79 -5.59
N ARG A 110 -8.37 9.91 -6.29
CA ARG A 110 -7.87 11.19 -6.82
C ARG A 110 -8.82 11.94 -7.76
N HIS A 111 -9.78 11.23 -8.36
CA HIS A 111 -10.80 11.80 -9.26
C HIS A 111 -12.05 12.31 -8.53
N PHE A 112 -12.13 12.11 -7.21
CA PHE A 112 -13.27 12.55 -6.40
C PHE A 112 -13.08 13.95 -5.78
N GLU A 113 -11.98 14.63 -6.13
CA GLU A 113 -11.62 16.01 -5.77
C GLU A 113 -12.11 16.43 -4.38
N MET A 114 -13.11 17.33 -4.32
CA MET A 114 -13.63 17.96 -3.10
C MET A 114 -14.38 17.00 -2.17
N SER A 115 -14.89 15.88 -2.68
CA SER A 115 -15.66 14.92 -1.88
C SER A 115 -14.80 13.94 -1.09
N LEU A 116 -13.46 14.04 -1.19
CA LEU A 116 -12.55 13.10 -0.55
C LEU A 116 -12.68 13.11 0.98
N VAL A 117 -12.79 14.31 1.56
CA VAL A 117 -12.94 14.51 3.01
C VAL A 117 -14.31 14.04 3.48
N GLU A 118 -15.37 14.41 2.77
CA GLU A 118 -16.74 14.00 3.10
C GLU A 118 -16.91 12.48 3.08
N ARG A 119 -16.31 11.82 2.08
CA ARG A 119 -16.29 10.35 1.99
C ARG A 119 -15.52 9.71 3.13
N LEU A 120 -14.41 10.31 3.54
CA LEU A 120 -13.63 9.83 4.68
C LEU A 120 -14.46 9.95 5.96
N LEU A 121 -15.05 11.13 6.21
CA LEU A 121 -15.92 11.38 7.35
C LEU A 121 -17.10 10.39 7.40
N ASN A 122 -17.79 10.21 6.28
CA ASN A 122 -18.89 9.25 6.18
C ASN A 122 -18.42 7.82 6.50
N THR A 123 -17.22 7.43 6.06
CA THR A 123 -16.65 6.12 6.41
C THR A 123 -16.34 6.01 7.90
N CYS A 124 -15.82 7.07 8.52
CA CYS A 124 -15.51 7.09 9.95
C CYS A 124 -16.75 6.93 10.84
N VAL A 125 -17.92 7.42 10.41
CA VAL A 125 -19.19 7.24 11.15
C VAL A 125 -19.54 5.76 11.36
N PHE A 126 -19.20 4.90 10.39
CA PHE A 126 -19.51 3.48 10.42
C PHE A 126 -18.30 2.59 10.78
N ALA A 127 -17.10 3.15 10.82
CA ALA A 127 -15.89 2.42 11.13
C ALA A 127 -15.71 2.25 12.65
N SER A 128 -15.18 1.10 13.06
CA SER A 128 -14.66 0.96 14.42
C SER A 128 -13.41 1.84 14.60
N PRO A 129 -13.17 2.41 15.80
CA PRO A 129 -11.96 3.18 16.07
C PRO A 129 -10.70 2.39 15.74
N HIS A 130 -9.75 3.04 15.07
CA HIS A 130 -8.49 2.40 14.69
C HIS A 130 -7.71 1.96 15.94
N PRO A 131 -7.08 0.77 15.97
CA PRO A 131 -6.38 0.25 17.15
C PRO A 131 -5.33 1.20 17.74
N LEU A 132 -4.66 2.00 16.91
CA LEU A 132 -3.69 3.00 17.40
C LEU A 132 -4.30 4.10 18.28
N LEU A 133 -5.62 4.34 18.17
CA LEU A 133 -6.34 5.25 19.07
C LEU A 133 -6.73 4.57 20.41
N ARG A 134 -6.74 3.23 20.47
CA ARG A 134 -7.00 2.50 21.73
C ARG A 134 -5.82 2.59 22.70
N GLU A 135 -4.60 2.61 22.19
CA GLU A 135 -3.39 2.69 23.02
C GLU A 135 -3.21 4.07 23.66
N SER A 136 -3.68 5.15 23.01
CA SER A 136 -3.73 6.48 23.62
C SER A 136 -4.79 6.60 24.71
N ASP A 137 -5.96 5.98 24.53
CA ASP A 137 -7.04 6.01 25.53
C ASP A 137 -6.65 5.25 26.81
N SER A 138 -5.84 4.19 26.67
CA SER A 138 -5.32 3.43 27.81
C SER A 138 -4.36 4.25 28.67
N LYS A 139 -3.57 5.13 28.04
CA LYS A 139 -2.63 6.04 28.72
C LYS A 139 -3.33 7.27 29.30
N MET A 140 -4.37 7.77 28.65
CA MET A 140 -5.18 8.87 29.16
C MET A 140 -6.05 8.43 30.35
N ALA A 141 -6.63 7.23 30.32
CA ALA A 141 -7.39 6.68 31.44
C ALA A 141 -6.55 6.58 32.73
N LEU A 142 -5.28 6.16 32.63
CA LEU A 142 -4.35 6.12 33.75
C LEU A 142 -3.92 7.51 34.26
N ALA A 143 -3.97 8.54 33.42
CA ALA A 143 -3.62 9.91 33.80
C ALA A 143 -4.76 10.68 34.49
N TYR A 144 -6.00 10.17 34.40
CA TYR A 144 -7.16 10.69 35.14
C TYR A 144 -7.43 9.93 36.45
N GLU A 145 -6.69 8.85 36.72
CA GLU A 145 -6.79 8.04 37.96
C GLU A 145 -5.69 8.39 38.99
N THR A 146 -4.93 9.47 38.77
CA THR A 146 -3.93 10.03 39.71
C THR A 146 -4.26 11.46 40.09
#